data_AF-A0A1Q3GQ13-F1
#
_entry.id   AF-A0A1Q3GQ13-F1
#
_cell.length_a   1.000
_cell.length_b   1.000
_cell.length_c   1.000
_cell.angle_alpha   90.00
_cell.angle_beta   90.00
_cell.angle_gamma   90.00
#
_symmetry.space_group_name_H-M   'P 1'
#
loop_
_entity.id
_entity.type
_entity.pdbx_description
1 polymer ?
#
loop_
_entity_poly.entity_id
_entity_poly.type
_entity_poly.pdbx_seq_one_letter_code
_entity_poly.pdbx_strand_id
1 'polypeptide(L)'
;MQLPPLAIHTKKALELGKHTKTCIIEAGQLPALIPLLPPTFAITQVSLQFCEEKHLCNCVRILQWSSEMFKTRPKQLHHWSRGAVYRKGLQLFFTVHWYKEATFNKHKDAFLNDKHAKYYAVFDATPQDLIIEHKILAEHL
;
A
#
# COMPACT_ATOMS: atom_id res chain seq x y z
N MET A 1 -11.94 14.40 -8.24
CA MET A 1 -12.38 13.18 -7.52
C MET A 1 -12.52 13.52 -6.05
N GLN A 2 -13.69 13.37 -5.45
CA GLN A 2 -13.87 13.56 -4.01
C GLN A 2 -13.52 12.25 -3.30
N LEU A 3 -12.46 12.26 -2.48
CA LEU A 3 -12.05 11.10 -1.71
C LEU A 3 -12.92 10.94 -0.45
N PRO A 4 -13.22 9.71 -0.02
CA PRO A 4 -13.96 9.50 1.22
C PRO A 4 -13.18 10.06 2.43
N PRO A 5 -13.89 10.48 3.49
CA PRO A 5 -13.24 10.93 4.71
C PRO A 5 -12.44 9.79 5.35
N LEU A 6 -11.36 10.15 6.04
CA LEU A 6 -10.59 9.19 6.85
C LEU A 6 -11.43 8.68 8.02
N ALA A 7 -11.33 7.39 8.30
CA ALA A 7 -11.96 6.82 9.49
C ALA A 7 -11.36 7.41 10.78
N ILE A 8 -12.13 7.43 11.86
CA ILE A 8 -11.71 8.04 13.13
C ILE A 8 -10.43 7.41 13.68
N HIS A 9 -10.32 6.08 13.60
CA HIS A 9 -9.13 5.36 14.05
C HIS A 9 -7.89 5.71 13.19
N THR A 10 -8.05 5.80 11.87
CA THR A 10 -6.98 6.23 10.94
C THR A 10 -6.48 7.63 11.30
N LYS A 11 -7.39 8.58 11.60
CA LYS A 11 -7.02 9.94 12.03
C LYS A 11 -6.19 9.93 13.31
N LYS A 12 -6.61 9.16 14.34
CA LYS A 12 -5.86 9.04 15.59
C LYS A 12 -4.47 8.45 15.36
N ALA A 13 -4.37 7.41 14.53
CA ALA A 13 -3.10 6.78 14.19
C ALA A 13 -2.19 7.72 13.38
N LEU A 14 -2.74 8.56 12.51
CA LEU A 14 -1.98 9.57 11.78
C LEU A 14 -1.34 10.60 12.72
N GLU A 15 -2.07 11.07 13.74
CA GLU A 15 -1.51 12.01 14.72
C GLU A 15 -0.37 11.37 15.52
N LEU A 16 -0.54 10.12 15.98
CA LEU A 16 0.52 9.39 16.66
C LEU A 16 1.75 9.16 15.75
N GLY A 17 1.49 8.90 14.47
CA GLY A 17 2.50 8.67 13.44
C GLY A 17 3.39 9.88 13.14
N LYS A 18 3.05 11.08 13.63
CA LYS A 18 3.92 12.26 13.55
C LYS A 18 5.19 12.10 14.37
N HIS A 19 5.11 11.39 15.49
CA HIS A 19 6.20 11.28 16.46
C HIS A 19 6.82 9.89 16.51
N THR A 20 6.04 8.85 16.18
CA THR A 20 6.49 7.46 16.27
C THR A 20 6.14 6.70 14.99
N LYS A 21 6.79 5.55 14.76
CA LYS A 21 6.38 4.68 13.65
C LYS A 21 5.07 4.00 14.04
N THR A 22 3.99 4.33 13.35
CA THR A 22 2.63 3.88 13.71
C THR A 22 1.96 3.19 12.53
N CYS A 23 1.31 2.05 12.78
CA CYS A 23 0.40 1.44 11.83
C CYS A 23 -0.85 2.33 11.68
N ILE A 24 -1.12 2.82 10.48
CA ILE A 24 -2.25 3.72 10.20
C ILE A 24 -3.38 3.04 9.43
N ILE A 25 -3.06 2.01 8.66
CA ILE A 25 -4.04 1.17 7.96
C ILE A 25 -3.55 -0.27 8.06
N GLU A 26 -4.40 -1.17 8.55
CA GLU A 26 -4.10 -2.60 8.61
C GLU A 26 -3.92 -3.22 7.22
N ALA A 27 -3.38 -4.44 7.18
CA ALA A 27 -3.26 -5.19 5.94
C ALA A 27 -4.62 -5.31 5.24
N GLY A 28 -4.63 -5.23 3.90
CA GLY A 28 -5.87 -5.27 3.11
C GLY A 28 -6.53 -6.66 3.06
N GLN A 29 -5.93 -7.66 3.71
CA GLN A 29 -6.43 -9.03 3.78
C GLN A 29 -7.54 -9.14 4.82
N LEU A 30 -8.57 -9.94 4.53
CA LEU A 30 -9.48 -10.39 5.57
C LEU A 30 -8.77 -11.43 6.44
N PRO A 31 -8.77 -11.32 7.78
CA PRO A 31 -8.08 -12.27 8.67
C PRO A 31 -8.41 -13.74 8.38
N ALA A 32 -9.67 -14.03 8.01
CA ALA A 32 -10.13 -15.37 7.67
C ALA A 32 -9.50 -15.96 6.39
N LEU A 33 -9.01 -15.11 5.48
CA LEU A 33 -8.41 -15.55 4.22
C LEU A 33 -6.90 -15.77 4.34
N ILE A 34 -6.24 -15.19 5.35
CA ILE A 34 -4.78 -15.28 5.54
C ILE A 34 -4.27 -16.73 5.51
N PRO A 35 -4.88 -17.69 6.22
CA PRO A 35 -4.42 -19.09 6.20
C PRO A 35 -4.59 -19.79 4.84
N LEU A 36 -5.40 -19.24 3.95
CA LEU A 36 -5.70 -19.80 2.62
C LEU A 36 -4.85 -19.18 1.51
N LEU A 37 -4.02 -18.18 1.82
CA LEU A 37 -3.16 -17.54 0.83
C LEU A 37 -1.92 -18.40 0.57
N PRO A 38 -1.44 -18.49 -0.68
CA PRO A 38 -0.19 -19.18 -0.96
C PRO A 38 0.99 -18.53 -0.23
N PRO A 39 2.12 -19.23 -0.10
CA PRO A 39 3.37 -18.62 0.34
C PRO A 39 3.70 -17.38 -0.50
N THR A 40 4.30 -16.37 0.15
CA THR A 40 4.69 -15.15 -0.56
C THR A 40 5.93 -15.43 -1.41
N PHE A 41 5.79 -15.31 -2.73
CA PHE A 41 6.89 -15.43 -3.69
C PHE A 41 7.84 -14.23 -3.62
N ALA A 42 7.29 -13.01 -3.58
CA ALA A 42 8.06 -11.77 -3.53
C ALA A 42 7.35 -10.70 -2.70
N ILE A 43 8.11 -9.75 -2.17
CA ILE A 43 7.61 -8.55 -1.51
C ILE A 43 8.09 -7.32 -2.28
N THR A 44 7.18 -6.40 -2.54
CA THR A 44 7.53 -5.03 -2.95
C THR A 44 7.36 -4.12 -1.76
N GLN A 45 8.42 -3.43 -1.39
CA GLN A 45 8.41 -2.38 -0.38
C GLN A 45 8.27 -1.05 -1.08
N VAL A 46 7.38 -0.21 -0.57
CA VAL A 46 7.12 1.11 -1.13
C VAL A 46 7.22 2.12 0.00
N SER A 47 7.99 3.18 -0.22
CA SER A 47 8.04 4.32 0.69
C SER A 47 7.93 5.64 -0.06
N LEU A 48 7.26 6.60 0.57
CA LEU A 48 7.01 7.94 0.02
C LEU A 48 7.31 8.98 1.10
N GLN A 49 8.15 9.95 0.77
CA GLN A 49 8.40 11.11 1.60
C GLN A 49 7.55 12.28 1.11
N PHE A 50 6.84 12.93 2.03
CA PHE A 50 6.01 14.09 1.73
C PHE A 50 6.64 15.36 2.28
N CYS A 51 6.40 16.48 1.61
CA CYS A 51 6.75 17.82 2.11
C CYS A 51 5.62 18.42 2.94
N GLU A 52 4.37 18.00 2.70
CA GLU A 52 3.18 18.54 3.35
C GLU A 52 2.27 17.48 3.94
N GLU A 53 1.73 17.77 5.13
CA GLU A 53 0.76 16.92 5.84
C GLU A 53 -0.50 16.63 5.00
N LYS A 54 -0.95 17.64 4.25
CA LYS A 54 -2.14 17.57 3.40
C LYS A 54 -1.99 16.48 2.33
N HIS A 55 -0.82 16.40 1.69
CA HIS A 55 -0.52 15.43 0.65
C HIS A 55 -0.43 14.01 1.22
N LEU A 56 0.26 13.85 2.35
CA LEU A 56 0.28 12.59 3.09
C LEU A 56 -1.15 12.12 3.41
N CYS A 57 -1.99 12.99 3.97
CA CYS A 57 -3.37 12.65 4.30
C CYS A 57 -4.20 12.27 3.07
N ASN A 58 -3.98 12.91 1.92
CA ASN A 58 -4.64 12.53 0.66
C ASN A 58 -4.18 11.14 0.16
N CYS A 59 -2.90 10.83 0.25
CA CYS A 59 -2.37 9.50 -0.07
C CYS A 59 -3.03 8.44 0.82
N VAL A 60 -3.15 8.70 2.13
CA VAL A 60 -3.78 7.79 3.09
C VAL A 60 -5.26 7.59 2.80
N ARG A 61 -5.99 8.62 2.35
CA ARG A 61 -7.38 8.48 1.89
C ARG A 61 -7.50 7.52 0.71
N ILE A 62 -6.59 7.61 -0.27
CA ILE A 62 -6.56 6.69 -1.42
C ILE A 62 -6.22 5.27 -0.97
N LEU A 63 -5.23 5.10 -0.11
CA LEU A 63 -4.85 3.79 0.42
C LEU A 63 -5.97 3.15 1.25
N GLN A 64 -6.70 3.94 2.03
CA GLN A 64 -7.87 3.47 2.79
C GLN A 64 -8.98 3.03 1.83
N TRP A 65 -9.34 3.87 0.85
CA TRP A 65 -10.33 3.53 -0.16
C TRP A 65 -9.95 2.27 -0.96
N SER A 66 -8.69 2.17 -1.37
CA SER A 66 -8.17 0.99 -2.07
C SER A 66 -8.29 -0.28 -1.23
N SER A 67 -8.08 -0.19 0.10
CA SER A 67 -8.24 -1.32 1.02
C SER A 67 -9.68 -1.81 1.07
N GLU A 68 -10.65 -0.89 1.15
CA GLU A 68 -12.08 -1.26 1.14
C GLU A 68 -12.49 -1.87 -0.19
N MET A 69 -12.01 -1.33 -1.31
CA MET A 69 -12.25 -1.92 -2.63
C MET A 69 -11.64 -3.32 -2.73
N PHE A 70 -10.50 -3.57 -2.09
CA PHE A 70 -9.83 -4.87 -2.10
C PHE A 70 -10.67 -5.98 -1.44
N LYS A 71 -11.37 -5.65 -0.35
CA LYS A 71 -12.27 -6.59 0.36
C LYS A 71 -13.40 -7.11 -0.52
N THR A 72 -13.79 -6.35 -1.56
CA THR A 72 -14.84 -6.76 -2.51
C THR A 72 -14.33 -7.71 -3.60
N ARG A 73 -13.02 -8.01 -3.66
CA ARG A 73 -12.39 -8.79 -4.74
C ARG A 73 -11.58 -9.98 -4.20
N PRO A 74 -12.22 -10.96 -3.56
CA PRO A 74 -11.53 -12.05 -2.87
C PRO A 74 -10.62 -12.89 -3.79
N LYS A 75 -10.99 -13.08 -5.07
CA LYS A 75 -10.14 -13.79 -6.04
C LYS A 75 -8.79 -13.10 -6.26
N GLN A 76 -8.73 -11.77 -6.13
CA GLN A 76 -7.51 -11.00 -6.32
C GLN A 76 -6.49 -11.25 -5.19
N LEU A 77 -6.96 -11.61 -3.99
CA LEU A 77 -6.11 -11.92 -2.84
C LEU A 77 -5.19 -13.13 -3.09
N HIS A 78 -5.56 -14.06 -3.98
CA HIS A 78 -4.69 -15.20 -4.34
C HIS A 78 -3.54 -14.82 -5.28
N HIS A 79 -3.52 -13.59 -5.81
CA HIS A 79 -2.49 -13.09 -6.70
C HIS A 79 -1.51 -12.19 -5.96
N TRP A 80 -2.05 -11.26 -5.17
CA TRP A 80 -1.29 -10.36 -4.34
C TRP A 80 -2.15 -9.80 -3.21
N SER A 81 -1.51 -9.20 -2.22
CA SER A 81 -2.19 -8.42 -1.18
C SER A 81 -1.33 -7.26 -0.72
N ARG A 82 -1.95 -6.21 -0.20
CA ARG A 82 -1.22 -5.13 0.45
C ARG A 82 -1.04 -5.44 1.94
N GLY A 83 0.17 -5.30 2.43
CA GLY A 83 0.45 -5.29 3.87
C GLY A 83 -0.10 -4.05 4.56
N ALA A 84 0.24 -3.91 5.84
CA ALA A 84 -0.11 -2.73 6.63
C ALA A 84 0.63 -1.49 6.11
N VAL A 85 0.00 -0.33 6.29
CA VAL A 85 0.57 0.99 5.99
C VAL A 85 1.03 1.62 7.29
N TYR A 86 2.27 2.04 7.31
CA TYR A 86 2.90 2.71 8.44
C TYR A 86 3.20 4.16 8.09
N ARG A 87 3.14 5.02 9.11
CA ARG A 87 3.60 6.40 9.07
C ARG A 87 4.75 6.59 10.04
N LYS A 88 5.76 7.40 9.66
CA LYS A 88 6.72 8.00 10.59
C LYS A 88 7.04 9.42 10.12
N GLY A 89 6.67 10.44 10.91
CA GLY A 89 6.81 11.84 10.51
C GLY A 89 5.99 12.14 9.26
N LEU A 90 6.63 12.64 8.21
CA LEU A 90 6.03 12.88 6.89
C LEU A 90 6.35 11.76 5.88
N GLN A 91 6.66 10.55 6.36
CA GLN A 91 6.93 9.40 5.50
C GLN A 91 5.87 8.32 5.66
N LEU A 92 5.48 7.69 4.55
CA LEU A 92 4.64 6.49 4.51
C LEU A 92 5.43 5.29 4.02
N PHE A 93 5.09 4.12 4.54
CA PHE A 93 5.68 2.84 4.15
C PHE A 93 4.59 1.77 4.06
N PHE A 94 4.65 0.93 3.05
CA PHE A 94 3.81 -0.26 2.98
C PHE A 94 4.45 -1.33 2.11
N THR A 95 3.91 -2.53 2.19
CA THR A 95 4.34 -3.66 1.35
C THR A 95 3.22 -4.14 0.44
N VAL A 96 3.61 -4.74 -0.68
CA VAL A 96 2.76 -5.58 -1.51
C VAL A 96 3.36 -6.97 -1.53
N HIS A 97 2.59 -7.95 -1.09
CA HIS A 97 2.98 -9.36 -1.06
C HIS A 97 2.44 -10.01 -2.32
N TRP A 98 3.31 -10.67 -3.07
CA TRP A 98 2.99 -11.34 -4.33
C TRP A 98 3.05 -12.83 -4.12
N TYR A 99 1.99 -13.54 -4.50
CA TYR A 99 1.87 -14.98 -4.25
C TYR A 99 2.25 -15.82 -5.46
N LYS A 100 2.28 -15.21 -6.65
CA LYS A 100 2.59 -15.89 -7.91
C LYS A 100 3.63 -15.11 -8.69
N GLU A 101 4.69 -15.80 -9.12
CA GLU A 101 5.76 -15.23 -9.95
C GLU A 101 5.22 -14.51 -11.19
N ALA A 102 4.35 -15.18 -11.97
CA ALA A 102 3.77 -14.59 -13.17
C ALA A 102 2.99 -13.29 -12.91
N THR A 103 2.36 -13.17 -11.73
CA THR A 103 1.67 -11.93 -11.32
C THR A 103 2.69 -10.86 -10.95
N PHE A 104 3.72 -11.22 -10.17
CA PHE A 104 4.81 -10.32 -9.81
C PHE A 104 5.50 -9.74 -11.06
N ASN A 105 5.99 -10.58 -11.97
CA ASN A 105 6.70 -10.13 -13.16
C ASN A 105 5.84 -9.21 -14.05
N LYS A 106 4.54 -9.45 -14.12
CA LYS A 106 3.60 -8.63 -14.89
C LYS A 106 3.27 -7.28 -14.24
N HIS A 107 3.29 -7.20 -12.91
CA HIS A 107 2.69 -6.08 -12.17
C HIS A 107 3.61 -5.39 -11.15
N LYS A 108 4.85 -5.86 -10.94
CA LYS A 108 5.78 -5.30 -9.94
C LYS A 108 6.03 -3.81 -10.13
N ASP A 109 6.08 -3.35 -11.38
CA ASP A 109 6.32 -1.94 -11.75
C ASP A 109 5.01 -1.16 -11.94
N ALA A 110 3.87 -1.66 -11.45
CA ALA A 110 2.58 -0.98 -11.64
C ALA A 110 2.57 0.45 -11.09
N PHE A 111 3.31 0.70 -10.00
CA PHE A 111 3.47 2.02 -9.40
C PHE A 111 4.34 2.99 -10.23
N LEU A 112 5.07 2.48 -11.23
CA LEU A 112 5.87 3.30 -12.14
C LEU A 112 5.15 3.62 -13.46
N ASN A 113 3.96 3.05 -13.66
CA ASN A 113 3.19 3.23 -14.89
C ASN A 113 2.29 4.48 -14.84
N ASP A 114 2.20 5.20 -15.95
CA ASP A 114 1.34 6.38 -16.16
C ASP A 114 -0.13 6.17 -15.76
N LYS A 115 -0.64 4.93 -15.82
CA LYS A 115 -1.99 4.61 -15.34
C LYS A 115 -2.17 4.86 -13.85
N HIS A 116 -1.13 4.68 -13.03
CA HIS A 116 -1.17 4.99 -11.60
C HIS A 116 -0.88 6.47 -11.31
N ALA A 117 -0.28 7.21 -12.23
CA ALA A 117 0.04 8.64 -12.06
C ALA A 117 -1.20 9.50 -11.74
N LYS A 118 -2.39 9.10 -12.22
CA LYS A 118 -3.66 9.77 -11.88
C LYS A 118 -3.98 9.75 -10.39
N TYR A 119 -3.55 8.73 -9.65
CA TYR A 119 -3.72 8.68 -8.20
C TYR A 119 -2.72 9.59 -7.49
N TYR A 120 -1.49 9.66 -8.00
CA TYR A 120 -0.41 10.46 -7.42
C TYR A 120 -0.66 11.97 -7.50
N ALA A 121 -1.28 12.42 -8.60
CA ALA A 121 -1.70 13.82 -8.77
C ALA A 121 -2.61 14.33 -7.63
N VAL A 122 -3.34 13.45 -6.93
CA VAL A 122 -4.22 13.85 -5.81
C VAL A 122 -3.44 14.21 -4.54
N PHE A 123 -2.18 13.80 -4.47
CA PHE A 123 -1.27 14.08 -3.36
C PHE A 123 0.08 14.64 -3.84
N ASP A 124 0.06 15.31 -5.00
CA ASP A 124 1.20 16.04 -5.56
C ASP A 124 2.50 15.22 -5.57
N ALA A 125 2.38 13.96 -5.99
CA ALA A 125 3.50 13.07 -6.17
C ALA A 125 3.60 12.60 -7.62
N THR A 126 4.78 12.13 -7.95
CA THR A 126 5.15 11.49 -9.21
C THR A 126 5.76 10.12 -8.91
N PRO A 127 5.86 9.22 -9.90
CA PRO A 127 6.57 7.95 -9.74
C PRO A 127 7.99 8.09 -9.15
N GLN A 128 8.66 9.22 -9.43
CA GLN A 128 10.02 9.52 -8.97
C GLN A 128 10.10 9.78 -7.46
N ASP A 129 8.98 10.15 -6.82
CA ASP A 129 8.91 10.37 -5.38
C ASP A 129 8.74 9.06 -4.58
N LEU A 130 8.51 7.94 -5.27
CA LEU A 130 8.44 6.62 -4.67
C LEU A 130 9.81 5.97 -4.65
N ILE A 131 10.21 5.49 -3.47
CA ILE A 131 11.28 4.52 -3.34
C ILE A 131 10.64 3.14 -3.33
N ILE A 132 10.95 2.33 -4.35
CA ILE A 132 10.38 0.99 -4.54
C ILE A 132 11.51 -0.02 -4.55
N GLU A 133 11.41 -1.03 -3.68
CA GLU A 133 12.34 -2.15 -3.63
C GLU A 133 11.56 -3.46 -3.82
N HIS A 134 12.06 -4.35 -4.68
CA HIS A 134 11.50 -5.68 -4.86
C HIS A 134 12.44 -6.73 -4.29
N LYS A 135 11.92 -7.58 -3.40
CA LYS A 135 12.65 -8.70 -2.81
C LYS A 135 11.95 -10.01 -3.15
N ILE A 136 12.62 -10.86 -3.91
CA ILE A 136 12.18 -12.25 -4.12
C ILE A 136 12.50 -13.02 -2.83
N LEU A 137 11.51 -13.78 -2.33
CA LEU A 137 11.62 -14.53 -1.07
C LEU A 137 11.74 -16.03 -1.31
N ALA A 138 11.13 -16.53 -2.39
CA ALA A 138 11.25 -17.92 -2.78
C ALA A 138 12.47 -18.08 -3.71
N GLU A 139 13.53 -18.68 -3.20
CA GLU A 139 14.39 -19.51 -4.03
C GLU A 139 13.54 -20.74 -4.38
N HIS A 140 13.00 -20.78 -5.60
CA HIS A 140 12.47 -22.04 -6.13
C HIS A 140 13.66 -22.98 -6.33
N LEU A 141 13.97 -23.78 -5.30
CA LEU A 141 14.65 -25.05 -5.43
C LEU A 141 13.70 -26.08 -6.05
#